data_AF-A0A817DB31-F1
#
_entry.id   AF-A0A817DB31-F1
#
_cell.length_a   1.000
_cell.length_b   1.000
_cell.length_c   1.000
_cell.angle_alpha   90.00
_cell.angle_beta   90.00
_cell.angle_gamma   90.00
#
_symmetry.space_group_name_H-M   'P 1'
#
loop_
_entity.id
_entity.type
_entity.pdbx_description
1 polymer ?
#
loop_
_entity_poly.entity_id
_entity_poly.type
_entity_poly.pdbx_seq_one_letter_code
_entity_poly.pdbx_strand_id
1 'polypeptide(L)'
;MGSSHSSLIPHFDANIRTRDGKTFKLSFRDFADHIVLLRRMIEHPEMTQKGEVLNYFIEDYCRRMSHQAITARHKQWRLSWQTDWLWHAHRLHPIAYNNDCTKQLADGKLVDKRYRRLKIKQRQKYRLLTLPESIKTPSTFVPSIDLTNAVLRQRDFLEKFKQHHLFSMNLRQMDRNSFEQMV
;
A
#
# COMPACT_ATOMS: atom_id res chain seq x y z
N MET A 1 1.16 -37.24 -23.65
CA MET A 1 1.18 -36.91 -22.20
C MET A 1 1.47 -35.43 -22.06
N GLY A 2 0.53 -34.68 -21.49
CA GLY A 2 0.45 -33.23 -21.61
C GLY A 2 1.58 -32.48 -20.90
N SER A 3 2.24 -31.60 -21.64
CA SER A 3 3.09 -30.55 -21.11
C SER A 3 2.20 -29.50 -20.42
N SER A 4 1.98 -29.65 -19.12
CA SER A 4 1.38 -28.60 -18.29
C SER A 4 2.40 -27.49 -18.12
N HIS A 5 2.45 -26.56 -19.07
CA HIS A 5 3.18 -25.32 -18.90
C HIS A 5 2.68 -24.63 -17.63
N SER A 6 3.52 -24.67 -16.58
CA SER A 6 3.43 -23.82 -15.41
C SER A 6 3.49 -22.37 -15.86
N SER A 7 2.34 -21.81 -16.23
CA SER A 7 2.22 -20.41 -16.63
C SER A 7 2.61 -19.54 -15.42
N LEU A 8 3.62 -18.70 -15.62
CA LEU A 8 4.14 -17.81 -14.60
C LEU A 8 3.08 -16.74 -14.26
N ILE A 9 2.25 -17.02 -13.26
CA ILE A 9 1.23 -16.11 -12.71
C ILE A 9 1.74 -14.76 -12.17
N PRO A 10 3.02 -14.57 -11.77
CA PRO A 10 3.49 -13.27 -11.29
C PRO A 10 3.29 -12.09 -12.26
N HIS A 11 2.99 -12.37 -13.54
CA HIS A 11 2.73 -11.38 -14.58
C HIS A 11 1.32 -11.47 -15.17
N PHE A 12 0.42 -12.17 -14.49
CA PHE A 12 -0.96 -12.33 -14.92
C PHE A 12 -1.85 -11.18 -14.42
N ASP A 13 -2.72 -10.68 -15.30
CA ASP A 13 -3.71 -9.65 -15.01
C ASP A 13 -5.12 -10.23 -15.25
N ALA A 14 -5.95 -10.22 -14.22
CA ALA A 14 -7.37 -10.58 -14.31
C ALA A 14 -8.20 -9.38 -14.78
N ASN A 15 -9.27 -9.64 -15.53
CA ASN A 15 -10.20 -8.60 -15.98
C ASN A 15 -11.45 -8.59 -15.09
N ILE A 16 -11.71 -7.46 -14.44
CA ILE A 16 -12.93 -7.22 -13.67
C ILE A 16 -13.88 -6.39 -14.54
N ARG A 17 -15.05 -6.95 -14.86
CA ARG A 17 -16.06 -6.26 -15.67
C ARG A 17 -17.18 -5.75 -14.78
N THR A 18 -17.45 -4.45 -14.86
CA THR A 18 -18.55 -3.83 -14.12
C THR A 18 -19.88 -3.96 -14.86
N ARG A 19 -20.99 -3.73 -14.15
CA ARG A 19 -22.35 -3.79 -14.71
C ARG A 19 -22.58 -2.80 -15.85
N ASP A 20 -21.89 -1.66 -15.83
CA ASP A 20 -21.91 -0.65 -16.92
C ASP A 20 -20.94 -0.98 -18.07
N GLY A 21 -20.39 -2.19 -18.10
CA GLY A 21 -19.57 -2.70 -19.20
C GLY A 21 -18.11 -2.25 -19.19
N LYS A 22 -17.67 -1.44 -18.22
CA LYS A 22 -16.26 -1.07 -18.07
C LYS A 22 -15.44 -2.28 -17.63
N THR A 23 -14.21 -2.35 -18.12
CA THR A 23 -13.27 -3.42 -17.77
C THR A 23 -12.06 -2.82 -17.07
N PHE A 24 -11.75 -3.34 -15.90
CA PHE A 24 -10.58 -3.01 -15.08
C PHE A 24 -9.63 -4.19 -15.07
N LYS A 25 -8.33 -3.93 -14.95
CA LYS A 25 -7.31 -4.98 -14.82
C LYS A 25 -6.81 -5.01 -13.38
N LEU A 26 -6.79 -6.19 -12.77
CA LEU A 26 -6.09 -6.43 -11.51
C LEU A 26 -4.90 -7.35 -11.74
N SER A 27 -3.70 -6.84 -11.51
CA SER A 27 -2.50 -7.65 -11.55
C SER A 27 -2.43 -8.57 -10.34
N PHE A 28 -2.14 -9.85 -10.56
CA PHE A 28 -1.88 -10.81 -9.49
C PHE A 28 -0.78 -10.30 -8.54
N ARG A 29 0.24 -9.64 -9.09
CA ARG A 29 1.33 -9.08 -8.30
C ARG A 29 0.87 -7.98 -7.35
N ASP A 30 0.08 -7.04 -7.84
CA ASP A 30 -0.44 -5.94 -7.01
C ASP A 30 -1.40 -6.49 -5.95
N PHE A 31 -2.22 -7.48 -6.30
CA PHE A 31 -3.04 -8.22 -5.35
C PHE A 31 -2.20 -8.89 -4.26
N ALA A 32 -1.19 -9.68 -4.64
CA ALA A 32 -0.35 -10.41 -3.70
C ALA A 32 0.45 -9.47 -2.78
N ASP A 33 1.03 -8.40 -3.33
CA ASP A 33 1.70 -7.36 -2.54
C ASP A 33 0.70 -6.72 -1.56
N HIS A 34 -0.54 -6.44 -1.96
CA HIS A 34 -1.55 -5.91 -1.03
C HIS A 34 -1.91 -6.88 0.10
N ILE A 35 -2.11 -8.17 -0.19
CA ILE A 35 -2.37 -9.18 0.84
C ILE A 35 -1.21 -9.28 1.83
N VAL A 36 0.05 -9.22 1.35
CA VAL A 36 1.23 -9.20 2.22
C VAL A 36 1.27 -7.94 3.09
N LEU A 37 0.88 -6.78 2.56
CA LEU A 37 0.76 -5.55 3.35
C LEU A 37 -0.23 -5.72 4.50
N LEU A 38 -1.42 -6.28 4.24
CA LEU A 38 -2.44 -6.52 5.27
C LEU A 38 -1.95 -7.48 6.35
N ARG A 39 -1.27 -8.57 5.99
CA ARG A 39 -0.65 -9.49 6.95
C ARG A 39 0.37 -8.76 7.82
N ARG A 40 1.16 -7.87 7.23
CA ARG A 40 2.15 -7.08 7.96
C ARG A 40 1.52 -6.12 8.96
N MET A 41 0.43 -5.49 8.59
CA MET A 41 -0.32 -4.63 9.51
C MET A 41 -0.84 -5.38 10.73
N ILE A 42 -1.30 -6.60 10.52
CA ILE A 42 -1.75 -7.50 11.59
C ILE A 42 -0.59 -7.87 12.54
N GLU A 43 0.61 -8.09 12.01
CA GLU A 43 1.82 -8.36 12.80
C GLU A 43 2.36 -7.13 13.55
N HIS A 44 1.94 -5.92 13.17
CA HIS A 44 2.44 -4.64 13.67
C HIS A 44 1.30 -3.70 14.12
N PRO A 45 0.61 -4.04 15.23
CA PRO A 45 -0.54 -3.28 15.70
C PRO A 45 -0.21 -1.82 16.06
N GLU A 46 1.05 -1.49 16.34
CA GLU A 46 1.52 -0.11 16.58
C GLU A 46 1.24 0.83 15.40
N MET A 47 1.11 0.29 14.18
CA MET A 47 0.74 1.04 12.98
C MET A 47 -0.78 1.17 12.78
N THR A 48 -1.58 0.65 13.71
CA THR A 48 -3.05 0.71 13.73
C THR A 48 -3.61 1.22 15.05
N GLN A 49 -2.77 1.85 15.88
CA GLN A 49 -3.16 2.41 17.17
C GLN A 49 -2.65 3.85 17.27
N LYS A 50 -3.33 4.68 18.06
CA LYS A 50 -2.84 6.03 18.37
C LYS A 50 -1.55 5.90 19.17
N GLY A 51 -0.52 6.64 18.78
CA GLY A 51 0.75 6.64 19.48
C GLY A 51 1.88 7.29 18.67
N GLU A 52 3.03 7.46 19.32
CA GLU A 52 4.19 8.13 18.74
C GLU A 52 4.70 7.45 17.46
N VAL A 53 4.60 6.12 17.39
CA VAL A 53 5.04 5.36 16.20
C VAL A 53 4.19 5.74 14.99
N LEU A 54 2.86 5.74 15.12
CA LEU A 54 1.97 6.12 14.03
C LEU A 54 2.16 7.60 13.64
N ASN A 55 2.27 8.50 14.63
CA ASN A 55 2.52 9.92 14.39
C ASN A 55 3.82 10.15 13.60
N TYR A 56 4.90 9.48 14.01
CA TYR A 56 6.19 9.54 13.31
C TYR A 56 6.07 9.14 11.84
N PHE A 57 5.37 8.04 11.54
CA PHE A 57 5.21 7.60 10.17
C PHE A 57 4.25 8.49 9.37
N ILE A 58 3.23 9.09 9.99
CA ILE A 58 2.39 10.12 9.36
C ILE A 58 3.24 11.31 8.94
N GLU A 59 4.10 11.81 9.83
CA GLU A 59 5.03 12.89 9.50
C GLU A 59 6.00 12.52 8.37
N ASP A 60 6.59 11.32 8.43
CA ASP A 60 7.46 10.80 7.36
C ASP A 60 6.71 10.69 6.02
N TYR A 61 5.47 10.21 6.02
CA TYR A 61 4.61 10.15 4.84
C TYR A 61 4.36 11.54 4.23
N CYS A 62 3.93 12.50 5.05
CA CYS A 62 3.67 13.87 4.61
C CYS A 62 4.94 14.50 4.03
N ARG A 63 6.08 14.33 4.71
CA ARG A 63 7.38 14.84 4.25
C ARG A 63 7.78 14.22 2.91
N ARG A 64 7.53 12.92 2.69
CA ARG A 64 7.79 12.25 1.40
C ARG A 64 6.86 12.70 0.28
N MET A 65 5.61 13.04 0.58
CA MET A 65 4.69 13.66 -0.37
C MET A 65 5.22 15.05 -0.79
N SER A 66 5.56 15.90 0.18
CA SER A 66 6.10 17.25 -0.04
C SER A 66 7.35 17.24 -0.92
N HIS A 67 8.30 16.32 -0.67
CA HIS A 67 9.55 16.19 -1.46
C HIS A 67 9.41 15.35 -2.73
N GLN A 68 8.19 15.01 -3.16
CA GLN A 68 7.93 14.20 -4.36
C GLN A 68 8.70 12.85 -4.37
N ALA A 69 9.00 12.30 -3.19
CA ALA A 69 9.71 11.03 -3.06
C ALA A 69 8.80 9.84 -3.43
N ILE A 70 7.48 10.05 -3.38
CA ILE A 70 6.45 9.05 -3.64
C ILE A 70 5.86 9.14 -5.06
N THR A 71 6.01 10.28 -5.74
CA THR A 71 5.52 10.49 -7.12
C THR A 71 6.40 9.76 -8.15
N ALA A 72 7.72 9.81 -7.99
CA ALA A 72 8.63 9.24 -8.96
C ALA A 72 8.71 7.71 -8.82
N ARG A 73 8.38 6.99 -9.90
CA ARG A 73 8.37 5.52 -9.95
C ARG A 73 9.71 4.88 -9.56
N HIS A 74 10.83 5.55 -9.84
CA HIS A 74 12.18 5.12 -9.45
C HIS A 74 12.55 5.49 -8.00
N LYS A 75 11.72 6.22 -7.26
CA LYS A 75 11.90 6.50 -5.83
C LYS A 75 10.98 5.60 -4.98
N GLN A 76 9.82 5.22 -5.53
CA GLN A 76 8.83 4.34 -4.89
C GLN A 76 9.42 3.02 -4.36
N TRP A 77 10.42 2.42 -5.02
CA TRP A 77 11.02 1.15 -4.58
C TRP A 77 11.85 1.24 -3.28
N ARG A 78 12.13 2.47 -2.80
CA ARG A 78 12.86 2.73 -1.54
C ARG A 78 11.92 3.04 -0.37
N LEU A 79 10.62 3.05 -0.60
CA LEU A 79 9.65 3.37 0.44
C LEU A 79 9.47 2.20 1.39
N SER A 80 9.17 2.52 2.65
CA SER A 80 8.85 1.51 3.65
C SER A 80 7.41 1.05 3.49
N TRP A 81 7.10 -0.14 3.99
CA TRP A 81 5.73 -0.65 3.99
C TRP A 81 4.79 0.23 4.86
N GLN A 82 5.32 0.94 5.85
CA GLN A 82 4.54 1.94 6.62
C GLN A 82 4.11 3.11 5.74
N THR A 83 4.99 3.61 4.86
CA THR A 83 4.61 4.62 3.87
C THR A 83 3.59 4.07 2.87
N ASP A 84 3.71 2.79 2.47
CA ASP A 84 2.72 2.12 1.61
C ASP A 84 1.35 2.02 2.31
N TRP A 85 1.34 1.70 3.60
CA TRP A 85 0.14 1.65 4.42
C TRP A 85 -0.55 3.01 4.54
N LEU A 86 0.19 4.07 4.85
CA LEU A 86 -0.38 5.42 4.98
C LEU A 86 -0.90 5.95 3.65
N TRP A 87 -0.18 5.70 2.56
CA TRP A 87 -0.68 5.96 1.22
C TRP A 87 -1.99 5.21 0.94
N HIS A 88 -2.06 3.94 1.33
CA HIS A 88 -3.26 3.13 1.19
C HIS A 88 -4.44 3.68 2.02
N ALA A 89 -4.22 4.06 3.29
CA ALA A 89 -5.26 4.67 4.11
C ALA A 89 -5.75 6.01 3.54
N HIS A 90 -4.84 6.80 2.96
CA HIS A 90 -5.19 8.07 2.34
C HIS A 90 -6.05 7.89 1.08
N ARG A 91 -5.66 7.00 0.16
CA ARG A 91 -6.41 6.77 -1.11
C ARG A 91 -7.81 6.20 -0.91
N LEU A 92 -8.13 5.63 0.27
CA LEU A 92 -9.50 5.22 0.63
C LEU A 92 -10.46 6.42 0.78
N HIS A 93 -9.95 7.65 0.74
CA HIS A 93 -10.73 8.89 0.68
C HIS A 93 -10.52 9.54 -0.69
N PRO A 94 -11.10 9.01 -1.78
CA PRO A 94 -10.68 9.30 -3.15
C PRO A 94 -10.78 10.78 -3.54
N ILE A 95 -11.82 11.49 -3.07
CA ILE A 95 -12.01 12.92 -3.34
C ILE A 95 -10.93 13.74 -2.63
N ALA A 96 -10.72 13.50 -1.34
CA ALA A 96 -9.70 14.19 -0.55
C ALA A 96 -8.30 13.91 -1.10
N TYR A 97 -7.99 12.65 -1.37
CA TYR A 97 -6.72 12.23 -1.94
C TYR A 97 -6.41 12.88 -3.29
N ASN A 98 -7.41 12.94 -4.19
CA ASN A 98 -7.26 13.62 -5.46
C ASN A 98 -7.00 15.12 -5.29
N ASN A 99 -7.76 15.77 -4.42
CA ASN A 99 -7.60 17.20 -4.12
C ASN A 99 -6.22 17.49 -3.52
N ASP A 100 -5.76 16.66 -2.58
CA ASP A 100 -4.46 16.83 -1.95
C ASP A 100 -3.33 16.67 -2.95
N CYS A 101 -3.41 15.66 -3.82
CA CYS A 101 -2.41 15.47 -4.88
C CYS A 101 -2.39 16.63 -5.88
N THR A 102 -3.57 17.01 -6.40
CA THR A 102 -3.68 18.01 -7.46
C THR A 102 -3.37 19.44 -7.00
N LYS A 103 -3.66 19.77 -5.74
CA LYS A 103 -3.49 21.13 -5.20
C LYS A 103 -2.16 21.36 -4.49
N GLN A 104 -1.58 20.33 -3.87
CA GLN A 104 -0.41 20.50 -2.99
C GLN A 104 0.89 20.00 -3.61
N LEU A 105 0.84 19.06 -4.57
CA LEU A 105 2.05 18.56 -5.22
C LEU A 105 2.42 19.48 -6.38
N ALA A 106 3.73 19.79 -6.51
CA ALA A 106 4.17 20.76 -7.52
C ALA A 106 3.95 20.30 -8.97
N ASP A 107 3.74 19.00 -9.23
CA ASP A 107 3.38 18.49 -10.55
C ASP A 107 1.86 18.37 -10.77
N GLY A 108 1.05 18.61 -9.73
CA GLY A 108 -0.41 18.50 -9.76
C GLY A 108 -0.93 17.11 -10.10
N LYS A 109 -0.09 16.06 -10.02
CA LYS A 109 -0.45 14.71 -10.49
C LYS A 109 -0.89 13.82 -9.36
N LEU A 110 -1.86 12.95 -9.67
CA LEU A 110 -2.24 11.88 -8.77
C LEU A 110 -1.04 10.94 -8.55
N VAL A 111 -0.71 10.72 -7.28
CA VAL A 111 0.29 9.71 -6.93
C VAL A 111 -0.34 8.33 -7.08
N ASP A 112 0.11 7.59 -8.08
CA ASP A 112 -0.25 6.17 -8.25
C ASP A 112 0.99 5.31 -7.97
N LYS A 113 0.95 4.56 -6.88
CA LYS A 113 2.05 3.65 -6.53
C LYS A 113 1.78 2.30 -7.17
N ARG A 114 2.75 1.84 -7.96
CA ARG A 114 2.78 0.45 -8.43
C ARG A 114 3.61 -0.35 -7.45
N TYR A 115 3.04 -1.42 -6.87
CA TYR A 115 3.78 -2.25 -5.93
C TYR A 115 4.92 -2.95 -6.68
N ARG A 116 6.16 -2.58 -6.35
CA ARG A 116 7.34 -3.23 -6.91
C ARG A 116 7.98 -4.12 -5.86
N ARG A 117 7.35 -5.27 -5.55
CA ARG A 117 7.79 -6.22 -4.52
C ARG A 117 7.91 -5.50 -3.18
N LEU A 118 6.93 -5.68 -2.28
CA LEU A 118 7.15 -5.28 -0.90
C LEU A 118 8.48 -5.86 -0.44
N LYS A 119 9.46 -5.00 -0.13
CA LYS A 119 10.75 -5.48 0.36
C LYS A 119 10.53 -5.99 1.77
N ILE A 120 10.19 -7.28 1.88
CA ILE A 120 10.19 -8.06 3.12
C ILE A 120 11.67 -8.29 3.49
N LYS A 121 12.44 -7.22 3.74
CA LYS A 121 13.72 -7.38 4.40
C LYS A 121 13.43 -7.60 5.88
N GLN A 122 13.83 -8.78 6.36
CA GLN A 122 13.77 -9.18 7.76
C GLN A 122 14.30 -8.07 8.66
N ARG A 123 13.57 -7.82 9.76
CA ARG A 123 14.04 -7.12 10.96
C ARG A 123 14.93 -5.90 10.67
N GLN A 124 14.36 -4.82 10.12
CA GLN A 124 14.77 -3.54 10.67
C GLN A 124 14.22 -3.51 12.09
N LYS A 125 15.01 -4.02 13.05
CA LYS A 125 14.89 -3.60 14.46
C LYS A 125 14.69 -2.09 14.38
N TYR A 126 13.58 -1.60 14.93
CA TYR A 126 13.32 -0.19 15.09
C TYR A 126 14.51 0.43 15.85
N ARG A 127 15.55 0.83 15.11
CA ARG A 127 16.51 1.81 15.61
C ARG A 127 15.69 3.07 15.63
N LEU A 128 15.30 3.44 16.85
CA LEU A 128 14.82 4.74 17.24
C LEU A 128 15.34 5.81 16.27
N LEU A 129 14.39 6.42 15.56
CA LEU A 129 14.34 7.85 15.35
C LEU A 129 15.70 8.50 15.08
N THR A 130 16.15 8.39 13.84
CA THR A 130 16.89 9.50 13.25
C THR A 130 16.42 9.63 11.82
N LEU A 131 15.60 10.67 11.59
CA LEU A 131 15.46 11.22 10.26
C LEU A 131 16.88 11.50 9.74
N PRO A 132 17.25 11.05 8.52
CA PRO A 132 18.52 11.43 7.94
C PRO A 132 18.66 12.95 8.03
N GLU A 133 19.82 13.46 8.47
CA GLU A 133 20.01 14.90 8.69
C GLU A 133 19.73 15.75 7.45
N SER A 134 19.77 15.13 6.27
CA SER A 134 19.39 15.72 4.98
C SER A 134 17.88 15.99 4.83
N ILE A 135 17.05 15.77 5.85
CA ILE A 135 15.59 15.90 5.79
C ILE A 135 15.01 16.64 7.01
N LYS A 136 15.66 17.73 7.44
CA LYS A 136 15.21 18.66 8.52
C LYS A 136 14.20 19.71 8.05
N THR A 137 13.81 19.71 6.77
CA THR A 137 12.81 20.66 6.25
C THR A 137 11.40 20.27 6.69
N PRO A 138 10.60 21.22 7.21
CA PRO A 138 9.20 20.99 7.54
C PRO A 138 8.42 20.59 6.28
N SER A 139 7.46 19.66 6.42
CA SER A 139 6.60 19.25 5.31
C SER A 139 5.65 20.38 4.94
N THR A 140 5.60 20.75 3.66
CA THR A 140 4.56 21.64 3.12
C THR A 140 3.27 20.90 2.77
N PHE A 141 3.31 19.57 2.74
CA PHE A 141 2.14 18.73 2.45
C PHE A 141 1.36 18.44 3.74
N VAL A 142 0.07 18.72 3.72
CA VAL A 142 -0.87 18.48 4.82
C VAL A 142 -2.10 17.75 4.27
N PRO A 143 -2.31 16.47 4.61
CA PRO A 143 -3.50 15.75 4.19
C PRO A 143 -4.76 16.49 4.65
N SER A 144 -5.77 16.59 3.79
CA SER A 144 -7.07 17.18 4.12
C SER A 144 -7.92 16.29 5.02
N ILE A 145 -7.48 15.04 5.28
CA ILE A 145 -8.10 14.10 6.20
C ILE A 145 -7.25 13.87 7.43
N ASP A 146 -7.91 13.46 8.51
CA ASP A 146 -7.23 12.89 9.68
C ASP A 146 -6.72 11.48 9.35
N LEU A 147 -5.42 11.39 9.01
CA LEU A 147 -4.77 10.11 8.69
C LEU A 147 -4.74 9.15 9.88
N THR A 148 -4.69 9.64 11.11
CA THR A 148 -4.74 8.79 12.31
C THR A 148 -6.08 8.07 12.33
N ASN A 149 -7.19 8.81 12.26
CA ASN A 149 -8.52 8.21 12.24
C ASN A 149 -8.77 7.36 10.98
N ALA A 150 -8.23 7.75 9.82
CA ALA A 150 -8.31 6.95 8.60
C ALA A 150 -7.68 5.56 8.77
N VAL A 151 -6.53 5.48 9.43
CA VAL A 151 -5.84 4.23 9.76
C VAL A 151 -6.60 3.44 10.82
N LEU A 152 -7.08 4.07 11.89
CA LEU A 152 -7.82 3.40 12.96
C LEU A 152 -9.10 2.73 12.46
N ARG A 153 -9.79 3.33 11.48
CA ARG A 153 -10.99 2.75 10.84
C ARG A 153 -10.71 1.41 10.13
N GLN A 154 -9.45 1.09 9.82
CA GLN A 154 -9.09 -0.17 9.19
C GLN A 154 -8.95 -1.33 10.17
N ARG A 155 -8.94 -1.07 11.49
CA ARG A 155 -8.73 -2.11 12.52
C ARG A 155 -9.75 -3.24 12.43
N ASP A 156 -11.04 -2.90 12.36
CA ASP A 156 -12.10 -3.91 12.31
C ASP A 156 -12.00 -4.77 11.05
N PHE A 157 -11.63 -4.17 9.92
CA PHE A 157 -11.35 -4.90 8.70
C PHE A 157 -10.16 -5.85 8.88
N LEU A 158 -9.06 -5.39 9.46
CA LEU A 158 -7.88 -6.22 9.70
C LEU A 158 -8.18 -7.39 10.64
N GLU A 159 -8.98 -7.19 11.69
CA GLU A 159 -9.43 -8.27 12.58
C GLU A 159 -10.28 -9.31 11.85
N LYS A 160 -11.24 -8.87 11.03
CA LYS A 160 -12.04 -9.77 10.18
C LYS A 160 -11.16 -10.49 9.14
N PHE A 161 -10.18 -9.78 8.58
CA PHE A 161 -9.27 -10.32 7.58
C PHE A 161 -8.42 -11.46 8.14
N LYS A 162 -8.04 -11.45 9.43
CA LYS A 162 -7.34 -12.59 10.08
C LYS A 162 -8.07 -13.92 9.94
N GLN A 163 -9.40 -13.88 9.90
CA GLN A 163 -10.26 -15.06 9.79
C GLN A 163 -10.51 -15.45 8.32
N HIS A 164 -10.16 -14.59 7.37
CA HIS A 164 -10.37 -14.82 5.95
C HIS A 164 -9.35 -15.81 5.37
N HIS A 165 -9.77 -16.67 4.45
CA HIS A 165 -8.87 -17.69 3.85
C HIS A 165 -7.63 -17.07 3.17
N LEU A 166 -7.75 -15.86 2.63
CA LEU A 166 -6.64 -15.12 2.01
C LEU A 166 -5.54 -14.74 2.99
N PHE A 167 -5.81 -14.71 4.29
CA PHE A 167 -4.79 -14.40 5.28
C PHE A 167 -3.77 -15.53 5.44
N SER A 168 -4.20 -16.80 5.38
CA SER A 168 -3.31 -17.96 5.52
C SER A 168 -2.87 -18.56 4.17
N MET A 169 -3.53 -18.19 3.06
CA MET A 169 -3.27 -18.75 1.74
C MET A 169 -1.80 -18.62 1.28
N ASN A 170 -1.26 -19.68 0.66
CA ASN A 170 0.04 -19.63 0.02
C ASN A 170 -0.06 -19.01 -1.38
N LEU A 171 0.15 -17.70 -1.46
CA LEU A 171 0.07 -16.96 -2.73
C LEU A 171 1.07 -17.46 -3.79
N ARG A 172 2.17 -18.13 -3.41
CA ARG A 172 3.12 -18.68 -4.39
C ARG A 172 2.59 -19.90 -5.15
N GLN A 173 1.60 -20.58 -4.57
CA GLN A 173 0.97 -21.78 -5.14
C GLN A 173 -0.37 -21.48 -5.81
N MET A 174 -0.83 -20.22 -5.78
CA MET A 174 -2.05 -19.83 -6.48
C MET A 174 -1.85 -20.03 -7.98
N ASP A 175 -2.79 -20.72 -8.64
CA ASP A 175 -2.83 -20.85 -10.09
C ASP A 175 -3.66 -19.72 -10.76
N ARG A 176 -3.59 -19.61 -12.10
CA ARG A 176 -4.29 -18.55 -12.86
C ARG A 176 -5.82 -18.65 -12.72
N ASN A 177 -6.37 -19.85 -12.84
CA ASN A 177 -7.81 -20.06 -12.81
C ASN A 177 -8.35 -19.75 -11.40
N SER A 178 -7.62 -20.19 -10.38
CA SER A 178 -7.93 -19.87 -8.98
C SER A 178 -7.93 -18.36 -8.72
N PHE A 179 -6.98 -17.61 -9.30
CA PHE A 179 -6.98 -16.15 -9.21
C PHE A 179 -8.16 -15.53 -9.98
N GLU A 180 -8.40 -15.92 -11.23
CA GLU A 180 -9.51 -15.40 -12.05
C GLU A 180 -10.89 -15.64 -11.41
N GLN A 181 -11.11 -16.78 -10.74
CA GLN A 181 -12.38 -17.08 -10.07
C GLN A 181 -12.61 -16.26 -8.79
N MET A 182 -11.55 -15.69 -8.22
CA MET A 182 -11.62 -14.96 -6.95
C MET A 182 -11.92 -13.47 -7.15
N VAL A 183 -11.62 -12.89 -8.32
CA VAL A 183 -11.81 -11.46 -8.65
C VAL A 183 -13.00 -11.22 -9.55
#